data_AF-A0A1I5QGI6-F1
#
_entry.id   AF-A0A1I5QGI6-F1
#
_cell.length_a   1.000
_cell.length_b   1.000
_cell.length_c   1.000
_cell.angle_alpha   90.00
_cell.angle_beta   90.00
_cell.angle_gamma   90.00
#
_symmetry.space_group_name_H-M   'P 1'
#
loop_
_entity.id
_entity.type
_entity.pdbx_description
1 polymer ?
#
loop_
_entity_poly.entity_id
_entity_poly.type
_entity_poly.pdbx_seq_one_letter_code
_entity_poly.pdbx_strand_id
1 'polypeptide(L)'
;MSNRPPPEQPSPGVLRIADHQHILAELDALLVQLTHLMQRFESTGRNLTMKADYLELHNLQARILDQRQQHLGLLARLDSSLAARPALSGIRH
;
A
#
# COMPACT_ATOMS: atom_id res chain seq x y z
N MET A 1 5.70 -34.79 29.48
CA MET A 1 4.68 -33.80 29.09
C MET A 1 5.41 -32.65 28.39
N SER A 2 5.42 -32.65 27.06
CA SER A 2 6.11 -31.62 26.27
C SER A 2 5.22 -30.38 26.18
N ASN A 3 5.55 -29.34 26.96
CA ASN A 3 5.01 -28.00 26.74
C ASN A 3 5.63 -27.44 25.46
N ARG A 4 4.98 -27.69 24.32
CA ARG A 4 5.28 -27.01 23.06
C ARG A 4 4.60 -25.63 23.13
N PRO A 5 5.34 -24.51 23.09
CA PRO A 5 4.69 -23.21 22.98
C PRO A 5 3.85 -23.17 21.69
N PRO A 6 2.70 -22.46 21.68
CA PRO A 6 1.87 -22.33 20.50
C PRO A 6 2.66 -21.67 19.36
N PRO A 7 2.31 -21.95 18.08
CA PRO A 7 2.96 -21.29 16.95
C PRO A 7 2.83 -19.78 17.12
N GLU A 8 3.96 -19.09 17.04
CA GLU A 8 4.06 -17.64 17.17
C GLU A 8 3.07 -16.98 16.21
N GLN A 9 1.89 -16.62 16.74
CA GLN A 9 0.93 -15.87 15.95
C GLN A 9 1.60 -14.53 15.64
N PRO A 10 1.68 -14.12 14.35
CA PRO A 10 2.29 -12.85 14.00
C PRO A 10 1.59 -11.76 14.79
N SER A 11 2.37 -10.97 15.52
CA SER A 11 1.85 -9.87 16.33
C SER A 11 0.89 -9.03 15.49
N PRO A 12 -0.22 -8.51 16.04
CA PRO A 12 -1.23 -7.78 15.26
C PRO A 12 -0.67 -6.57 14.50
N GLY A 13 0.49 -6.03 14.91
CA GLY A 13 1.23 -5.01 14.15
C GLY A 13 1.87 -5.53 12.85
N VAL A 14 2.37 -6.76 12.82
CA VAL A 14 2.98 -7.40 11.64
C VAL A 14 1.91 -7.73 10.59
N LEU A 15 0.73 -8.18 11.04
CA LEU A 15 -0.41 -8.42 10.15
C LEU A 15 -0.83 -7.12 9.44
N ARG A 16 -0.94 -6.01 10.19
CA ARG A 16 -1.27 -4.69 9.62
C ARG A 16 -0.23 -4.18 8.63
N ILE A 17 1.06 -4.44 8.86
CA ILE A 17 2.13 -4.07 7.92
C ILE A 17 1.99 -4.87 6.62
N ALA A 18 1.76 -6.18 6.71
CA ALA A 18 1.55 -7.03 5.53
C ALA A 18 0.31 -6.59 4.73
N ASP A 19 -0.79 -6.22 5.40
CA ASP A 19 -2.00 -5.69 4.74
C ASP A 19 -1.69 -4.40 3.96
N HIS A 20 -1.00 -3.44 4.58
CA HIS A 20 -0.65 -2.20 3.90
C HIS A 20 0.33 -2.43 2.74
N GLN A 21 1.27 -3.38 2.86
CA GLN A 21 2.17 -3.78 1.77
C GLN A 21 1.42 -4.42 0.61
N HIS A 22 0.45 -5.29 0.90
CA HIS A 22 -0.40 -5.89 -0.12
C HIS A 22 -1.21 -4.82 -0.88
N ILE A 23 -1.83 -3.89 -0.16
CA ILE A 23 -2.57 -2.78 -0.77
C ILE A 23 -1.65 -1.92 -1.66
N LEU A 24 -0.42 -1.65 -1.23
CA LEU A 24 0.54 -0.91 -2.07
C LEU A 24 0.87 -1.66 -3.37
N ALA A 25 1.05 -2.98 -3.32
CA ALA A 25 1.30 -3.79 -4.50
C ALA A 25 0.12 -3.74 -5.48
N GLU A 26 -1.11 -3.81 -4.98
CA GLU A 26 -2.32 -3.69 -5.79
C GLU A 26 -2.45 -2.28 -6.42
N LEU A 27 -2.16 -1.22 -5.66
CA LEU A 27 -2.17 0.16 -6.17
C LEU A 27 -1.11 0.36 -7.26
N ASP A 28 0.10 -0.19 -7.09
CA ASP A 28 1.16 -0.14 -8.11
C ASP A 28 0.77 -0.93 -9.37
N ALA A 29 0.17 -2.11 -9.23
CA ALA A 29 -0.36 -2.87 -10.36
C ALA A 29 -1.45 -2.11 -11.12
N LEU A 30 -2.31 -1.40 -10.39
CA LEU A 30 -3.40 -0.62 -10.96
C LEU A 30 -2.88 0.66 -11.67
N LEU A 31 -1.82 1.29 -11.14
CA LEU A 31 -1.12 2.39 -11.83
C LEU A 31 -0.51 1.96 -13.16
N VAL A 32 0.12 0.79 -13.20
CA VAL A 32 0.67 0.23 -14.44
C VAL A 32 -0.45 0.03 -15.47
N GLN A 33 -1.54 -0.64 -15.09
CA GLN A 33 -2.68 -0.87 -15.97
C GLN A 33 -3.29 0.43 -16.49
N LEU A 34 -3.46 1.43 -15.61
CA LEU A 34 -4.00 2.74 -15.97
C LEU A 34 -3.09 3.49 -16.95
N THR A 35 -1.77 3.45 -16.72
CA THR A 35 -0.78 4.05 -17.62
C THR A 35 -0.84 3.42 -19.00
N HIS A 36 -0.90 2.09 -19.08
CA HIS A 36 -1.06 1.37 -20.35
C HIS A 36 -2.37 1.74 -21.07
N LEU A 37 -3.47 1.87 -20.33
CA LEU A 37 -4.76 2.27 -20.90
C LEU A 37 -4.70 3.68 -21.49
N MET A 38 -4.10 4.62 -20.76
CA MET A 38 -3.93 6.00 -21.21
C MET A 38 -3.03 6.09 -22.45
N GLN A 39 -1.92 5.34 -22.48
CA GLN A 39 -1.04 5.28 -23.66
C GLN A 39 -1.78 4.71 -24.89
N ARG A 40 -2.58 3.65 -24.72
CA ARG A 40 -3.40 3.11 -25.80
C ARG A 40 -4.39 4.15 -26.31
N PHE A 41 -5.01 4.90 -25.41
CA PHE A 41 -5.93 5.97 -25.74
C PHE A 41 -5.29 7.10 -26.53
N GLU A 42 -4.04 7.43 -26.21
CA GLU A 42 -3.26 8.41 -26.97
C GLU A 42 -2.90 7.88 -28.36
N SER A 43 -2.57 6.58 -28.45
CA SER A 43 -2.23 5.94 -29.73
C SER A 43 -3.42 5.80 -30.69
N THR A 44 -4.66 5.78 -30.19
CA THR A 44 -5.87 5.72 -31.03
C THR A 44 -6.29 7.08 -31.60
N GLY A 45 -5.48 8.12 -31.41
CA GLY A 45 -5.67 9.42 -32.07
C GLY A 45 -6.61 10.39 -31.35
N ARG A 46 -6.92 10.16 -30.06
CA ARG A 46 -7.72 11.03 -29.18
C ARG A 46 -9.00 11.55 -29.86
N ASN A 47 -10.05 10.73 -29.85
CA ASN A 47 -11.36 11.18 -30.31
C ASN A 47 -11.92 12.27 -29.36
N LEU A 48 -12.52 13.33 -29.90
CA LEU A 48 -13.01 14.48 -29.12
C LEU A 48 -14.08 14.09 -28.08
N THR A 49 -14.87 13.05 -28.37
CA THR A 49 -15.85 12.44 -27.46
C THR A 49 -15.23 11.77 -26.25
N MET A 50 -13.97 11.39 -26.36
CA MET A 50 -13.21 10.58 -25.43
C MET A 50 -12.39 11.45 -24.44
N LYS A 51 -12.42 12.78 -24.61
CA LYS A 51 -11.72 13.73 -23.74
C LYS A 51 -12.19 13.66 -22.28
N ALA A 52 -13.48 13.43 -22.06
CA ALA A 52 -14.05 13.27 -20.71
C ALA A 52 -13.52 12.00 -20.03
N ASP A 53 -13.53 10.86 -20.74
CA ASP A 53 -12.98 9.61 -20.24
C ASP A 53 -11.49 9.74 -19.91
N TYR A 54 -10.72 10.43 -20.76
CA TYR A 54 -9.30 10.66 -20.52
C TYR A 54 -9.04 11.52 -19.28
N LEU A 55 -9.89 12.53 -19.01
CA LEU A 55 -9.86 13.31 -17.78
C LEU A 55 -10.17 12.46 -16.55
N GLU A 56 -11.16 11.57 -16.65
CA GLU A 56 -11.49 10.62 -15.58
C GLU A 56 -10.36 9.63 -15.30
N LEU A 57 -9.62 9.18 -16.32
CA LEU A 57 -8.43 8.35 -16.14
C LEU A 57 -7.32 9.11 -15.38
N HIS A 58 -7.09 10.38 -15.69
CA HIS A 58 -6.14 11.23 -14.94
C HIS A 58 -6.59 11.46 -13.49
N ASN A 59 -7.89 11.72 -13.27
CA ASN A 59 -8.45 11.86 -11.93
C ASN A 59 -8.28 10.57 -11.11
N LEU A 60 -8.53 9.42 -11.75
CA LEU A 60 -8.33 8.12 -11.14
C LEU A 60 -6.85 7.92 -10.78
N GLN A 61 -5.93 8.26 -11.68
CA GLN A 61 -4.48 8.19 -11.44
C GLN A 61 -4.07 9.01 -10.21
N ALA A 62 -4.56 10.25 -10.10
CA ALA A 62 -4.29 11.11 -8.95
C ALA A 62 -4.80 10.50 -7.64
N ARG A 63 -6.00 9.91 -7.63
CA ARG A 63 -6.57 9.25 -6.45
C ARG A 63 -5.76 8.04 -6.01
N ILE A 64 -5.29 7.22 -6.96
CA ILE A 64 -4.47 6.04 -6.65
C ILE A 64 -3.13 6.46 -6.04
N LEU A 65 -2.50 7.51 -6.60
CA LEU A 65 -1.25 8.06 -6.06
C LEU A 65 -1.44 8.60 -4.64
N ASP A 66 -2.53 9.32 -4.38
CA ASP A 66 -2.86 9.81 -3.04
C ASP A 66 -3.02 8.66 -2.05
N GLN A 67 -3.81 7.64 -2.40
CA GLN A 67 -3.98 6.44 -1.57
C GLN A 67 -2.64 5.73 -1.33
N ARG A 68 -1.81 5.58 -2.35
CA ARG A 68 -0.48 4.98 -2.23
C ARG A 68 0.37 5.75 -1.21
N GLN A 69 0.35 7.08 -1.27
CA GLN A 69 1.11 7.92 -0.35
C GLN A 69 0.59 7.83 1.09
N GLN A 70 -0.73 7.72 1.28
CA GLN A 70 -1.32 7.49 2.61
C GLN A 70 -0.85 6.15 3.20
N HIS A 71 -0.89 5.06 2.42
CA HIS A 71 -0.46 3.74 2.86
C HIS A 71 1.05 3.69 3.20
N LEU A 72 1.89 4.36 2.41
CA LEU A 72 3.32 4.52 2.73
C LEU A 72 3.52 5.30 4.04
N GLY A 73 2.77 6.36 4.26
CA GLY A 73 2.81 7.12 5.51
C GLY A 73 2.39 6.31 6.74
N LEU A 74 1.36 5.46 6.59
CA LEU A 74 0.94 4.55 7.66
C LEU A 74 1.99 3.48 7.96
N LEU A 75 2.63 2.90 6.93
CA LEU A 75 3.74 1.97 7.12
C LEU A 75 4.92 2.61 7.86
N ALA A 76 5.33 3.81 7.48
CA ALA A 76 6.42 4.52 8.16
C ALA A 76 6.10 4.80 9.64
N ARG A 77 4.85 5.11 9.97
CA ARG A 77 4.38 5.30 11.35
C ARG A 77 4.33 3.98 12.14
N LEU A 78 3.88 2.90 11.52
CA LEU A 78 3.85 1.56 12.14
C LEU A 78 5.26 1.04 12.40
N ASP A 79 6.18 1.22 11.46
CA ASP A 79 7.59 0.87 11.59
C ASP A 79 8.25 1.65 12.75
N SER A 80 8.04 2.97 12.78
CA SER A 80 8.49 3.84 13.88
C SER A 80 7.90 3.43 15.23
N SER A 81 6.62 3.02 15.28
CA SER A 81 5.94 2.56 16.51
C SER A 81 6.48 1.21 17.00
N LEU A 82 6.81 0.30 16.08
CA LEU A 82 7.43 -0.98 16.41
C LEU A 82 8.85 -0.78 16.94
N ALA A 83 9.63 0.12 16.33
CA ALA A 83 10.97 0.48 16.77
C ALA A 83 10.98 1.24 18.10
N ALA A 84 9.94 2.05 18.36
CA ALA A 84 9.80 2.82 19.59
C ALA A 84 9.24 2.00 20.78
N ARG A 85 8.84 0.73 20.61
CA ARG A 85 8.55 -0.16 21.76
C ARG A 85 9.87 -0.40 22.49
N PRO A 86 10.09 0.20 23.67
CA PRO A 86 11.33 -0.01 24.39
C PRO A 86 11.34 -1.47 24.86
N ALA A 87 12.48 -2.13 24.69
CA ALA A 87 12.79 -3.39 25.35
C ALA A 87 12.81 -3.17 26.88
N LEU A 88 11.66 -3.02 27.51
CA LEU A 88 11.50 -3.06 28.96
C LEU A 88 11.47 -4.51 29.44
N SER A 89 12.56 -5.22 29.19
CA SER A 89 12.92 -6.46 29.87
C SER A 89 14.41 -6.44 30.08
N GLY A 90 14.85 -5.70 31.10
CA GLY A 90 16.27 -5.60 31.38
C GLY A 90 16.68 -4.64 32.48
N ILE A 91 15.89 -4.45 33.55
CA ILE A 91 16.46 -3.96 34.81
C ILE A 91 15.85 -4.79 35.95
N ARG A 92 16.49 -5.93 36.20
CA ARG A 92 16.42 -6.68 37.45
C ARG A 92 17.55 -6.13 38.32
N HIS A 93 17.21 -5.45 39.41
CA HIS A 93 18.08 -5.27 40.57
C HIS A 93 17.21 -5.26 41.82
#